data_AF-A0A954RT36-F1
#
_entry.id   AF-A0A954RT36-F1
#
_cell.length_a   1.000
_cell.length_b   1.000
_cell.length_c   1.000
_cell.angle_alpha   90.00
_cell.angle_beta   90.00
_cell.angle_gamma   90.00
#
_symmetry.space_group_name_H-M   'P 1'
#
loop_
_entity.id
_entity.type
_entity.pdbx_description
1 polymer ?
#
loop_
_entity_poly.entity_id
_entity_poly.type
_entity_poly.pdbx_seq_one_letter_code
_entity_poly.pdbx_strand_id
1 'polypeptide(L)'
;MNFSTHSNRSLATEATRVPFDHNRLRGSQLAGLLLLLIATGGAGCVPPESAVPVVVPPGGQPADQVQGGDETVVTADALRDQIDRTLAATLQNRQLNTDDHGAWQILHGALTYRQGFPVRIGRTGPFSPALEYAMSGGRIQGWTYQPGDILDRTTNRRGLRAIVEPGTRKGQGHADQWLAILAQAQLPLEQPLKLGGADFELRDFLEQVQR
;
A
#
# COMPACT_ATOMS: atom_id res chain seq x y z
N MET A 1 68.58 20.40 -14.31
CA MET A 1 68.65 20.40 -12.83
C MET A 1 67.41 21.16 -12.35
N ASN A 2 66.42 20.63 -11.63
CA ASN A 2 66.17 19.33 -11.02
C ASN A 2 64.67 19.04 -11.13
N PHE A 3 64.36 17.75 -11.27
CA PHE A 3 63.02 17.16 -11.18
C PHE A 3 62.44 17.31 -9.76
N SER A 4 61.13 17.49 -9.67
CA SER A 4 60.36 16.99 -8.52
C SER A 4 59.00 16.47 -8.99
N THR A 5 59.01 15.16 -9.21
CA THR A 5 57.89 14.25 -9.26
C THR A 5 57.18 14.22 -7.90
N HIS A 6 55.85 14.30 -7.89
CA HIS A 6 55.05 13.72 -6.81
C HIS A 6 54.16 12.64 -7.40
N SER A 7 54.44 11.42 -6.91
CA SER A 7 53.83 10.15 -7.27
C SER A 7 52.87 9.75 -6.17
N ASN A 8 51.72 9.23 -6.60
CA ASN A 8 50.84 8.24 -5.97
C ASN A 8 50.54 8.32 -4.47
N ARG A 9 49.23 8.32 -4.17
CA ARG A 9 48.64 7.17 -3.46
C ARG A 9 47.13 7.04 -3.73
N SER A 10 46.82 6.00 -4.48
CA SER A 10 45.54 5.30 -4.52
C SER A 10 45.15 4.83 -3.11
N LEU A 11 43.92 5.09 -2.69
CA LEU A 11 43.25 4.31 -1.64
C LEU A 11 41.94 3.80 -2.23
N ALA A 12 42.01 2.58 -2.74
CA ALA A 12 40.87 1.72 -2.94
C ALA A 12 40.27 1.40 -1.57
N THR A 13 39.01 1.80 -1.35
CA THR A 13 38.24 1.34 -0.20
C THR A 13 37.60 0.01 -0.58
N GLU A 14 38.21 -1.04 -0.05
CA GLU A 14 37.83 -2.44 -0.18
C GLU A 14 36.45 -2.67 0.44
N ALA A 15 35.52 -3.15 -0.39
CA ALA A 15 34.18 -3.55 0.04
C ALA A 15 34.25 -4.89 0.77
N THR A 16 34.08 -4.88 2.08
CA THR A 16 33.95 -6.10 2.89
C THR A 16 32.61 -6.78 2.56
N ARG A 17 32.66 -7.78 1.68
CA ARG A 17 31.56 -8.72 1.44
C ARG A 17 31.41 -9.65 2.63
N VAL A 18 30.26 -9.60 3.30
CA VAL A 18 29.84 -10.65 4.24
C VAL A 18 29.16 -11.75 3.42
N PRO A 19 29.62 -13.01 3.47
CA PRO A 19 28.95 -14.11 2.79
C PRO A 19 27.64 -14.47 3.52
N PHE A 20 26.52 -14.38 2.81
CA PHE A 20 25.25 -14.96 3.25
C PHE A 20 25.27 -16.45 2.95
N ASP A 21 25.23 -17.26 4.00
CA ASP A 21 25.17 -18.72 3.94
C ASP A 21 23.74 -19.18 3.63
N HIS A 22 23.52 -19.69 2.42
CA HIS A 22 22.29 -20.35 2.00
C HIS A 22 22.39 -21.86 2.27
N ASN A 23 22.31 -22.30 3.53
CA ASN A 23 21.96 -23.70 3.84
C ASN A 23 21.67 -23.94 5.33
N ARG A 24 20.38 -23.95 5.68
CA ARG A 24 19.71 -24.69 6.79
C ARG A 24 18.31 -24.07 6.90
N LEU A 25 17.24 -24.73 6.50
CA LEU A 25 16.62 -25.81 7.26
C LEU A 25 15.80 -26.70 6.30
N ARG A 26 16.20 -27.97 6.20
CA ARG A 26 15.36 -29.06 5.71
C ARG A 26 14.56 -29.62 6.88
N GLY A 27 13.31 -29.98 6.62
CA GLY A 27 12.64 -31.08 7.31
C GLY A 27 11.40 -30.66 8.10
N SER A 28 10.22 -30.88 7.52
CA SER A 28 9.39 -31.97 8.03
C SER A 28 8.36 -32.35 6.97
N GLN A 29 8.48 -33.59 6.52
CA GLN A 29 7.56 -34.29 5.65
C GLN A 29 6.41 -34.81 6.51
N LEU A 30 5.16 -34.56 6.13
CA LEU A 30 4.04 -35.43 6.48
C LEU A 30 3.33 -35.79 5.18
N ALA A 31 3.86 -36.83 4.56
CA ALA A 31 3.16 -37.63 3.57
C ALA A 31 2.15 -38.52 4.31
N GLY A 32 0.89 -38.46 3.88
CA GLY A 32 -0.18 -39.34 4.30
C GLY A 32 -1.05 -39.70 3.09
N LEU A 33 -0.60 -40.74 2.39
CA LEU A 33 -1.36 -41.68 1.55
C LEU A 33 -2.70 -42.07 2.25
N LEU A 34 -3.79 -42.56 1.66
CA LEU A 34 -4.20 -43.06 0.35
C LEU A 34 -5.69 -43.48 0.56
N LEU A 35 -6.60 -43.29 -0.41
CA LEU A 35 -7.32 -44.40 -1.05
C LEU A 35 -8.34 -43.90 -2.07
N LEU A 36 -8.09 -44.34 -3.30
CA LEU A 36 -8.97 -44.30 -4.45
C LEU A 36 -9.93 -45.50 -4.34
N LEU A 37 -11.24 -45.27 -4.48
CA LEU A 37 -12.20 -46.32 -4.80
C LEU A 37 -13.09 -45.81 -5.94
N ILE A 38 -12.75 -46.24 -7.15
CA ILE A 38 -13.61 -46.17 -8.33
C ILE A 38 -14.46 -47.45 -8.31
N ALA A 39 -15.76 -47.29 -8.11
CA ALA A 39 -16.74 -48.31 -8.46
C ALA A 39 -17.76 -47.67 -9.41
N THR A 40 -17.74 -48.12 -10.66
CA THR A 40 -18.73 -47.82 -11.69
C THR A 40 -19.99 -48.66 -11.45
N GLY A 41 -21.15 -48.01 -11.46
CA GLY A 41 -22.45 -48.67 -11.40
C GLY A 41 -23.55 -47.66 -11.69
N GLY A 42 -23.98 -47.59 -12.94
CA GLY A 42 -25.09 -46.75 -13.36
C GLY A 42 -26.42 -47.31 -12.88
N ALA A 43 -27.15 -46.50 -12.12
CA ALA A 43 -28.61 -46.50 -12.07
C ALA A 43 -29.02 -45.06 -11.73
N GLY A 44 -29.80 -44.43 -12.62
CA GLY A 44 -30.26 -43.06 -12.41
C GLY A 44 -31.05 -42.93 -11.11
N CYS A 45 -30.66 -41.96 -10.28
CA CYS A 45 -31.42 -41.51 -9.13
C CYS A 45 -31.34 -39.98 -9.08
N VAL A 46 -32.53 -39.37 -9.11
CA VAL A 46 -32.78 -37.94 -8.93
C VAL A 46 -32.16 -37.50 -7.59
N PRO A 47 -31.43 -36.37 -7.52
CA PRO A 47 -30.85 -35.94 -6.27
C PRO A 47 -31.95 -35.54 -5.27
N PRO A 48 -31.91 -36.03 -4.02
CA PRO A 48 -32.81 -35.58 -2.98
C PRO A 48 -32.44 -34.16 -2.52
N GLU A 49 -33.47 -33.33 -2.43
CA GLU A 49 -33.47 -32.02 -1.79
C GLU A 49 -33.02 -32.17 -0.33
N SER A 50 -31.76 -31.83 -0.05
CA SER A 50 -31.21 -31.84 1.31
C SER A 50 -31.73 -30.63 2.07
N ALA A 51 -32.75 -30.88 2.89
CA ALA A 51 -33.23 -29.97 3.92
C ALA A 51 -32.10 -29.63 4.91
N VAL A 52 -31.74 -28.35 4.97
CA VAL A 52 -30.90 -27.82 6.06
C VAL A 52 -31.81 -27.63 7.28
N PRO A 53 -31.48 -28.15 8.47
CA PRO A 53 -32.31 -27.93 9.65
C PRO A 53 -32.23 -26.47 10.08
N VAL A 54 -33.35 -25.76 10.01
CA VAL A 54 -33.52 -24.43 10.59
C VAL A 54 -33.46 -24.58 12.11
N VAL A 55 -32.40 -24.07 12.73
CA VAL A 55 -32.34 -23.89 14.17
C VAL A 55 -33.32 -22.77 14.53
N VAL A 56 -34.46 -23.12 15.14
CA VAL A 56 -35.42 -22.17 15.68
C VAL A 56 -34.95 -21.76 17.09
N PRO A 57 -34.64 -20.47 17.34
CA PRO A 57 -34.39 -19.99 18.69
C PRO A 57 -35.70 -20.01 19.51
N PRO A 58 -35.66 -20.31 20.83
CA PRO A 58 -36.88 -20.38 21.62
C PRO A 58 -37.40 -18.98 21.93
N GLY A 59 -38.64 -18.70 21.49
CA GLY A 59 -39.47 -17.60 22.03
C GLY A 59 -39.43 -16.29 21.24
N GLY A 60 -39.98 -16.28 20.02
CA GLY A 60 -40.39 -15.05 19.34
C GLY A 60 -41.88 -14.78 19.53
N GLN A 61 -42.25 -13.69 20.19
CA GLN A 61 -43.62 -13.17 20.20
C GLN A 61 -44.07 -12.86 18.76
N PRO A 62 -45.39 -12.92 18.45
CA PRO A 62 -45.90 -12.57 17.13
C PRO A 62 -45.44 -11.17 16.73
N ALA A 63 -44.98 -11.06 15.48
CA ALA A 63 -44.40 -9.87 14.85
C ALA A 63 -45.46 -8.78 14.56
N ASP A 64 -46.23 -8.38 15.57
CA ASP A 64 -47.26 -7.34 15.45
C ASP A 64 -47.14 -6.27 16.55
N GLN A 65 -45.94 -6.14 17.12
CA GLN A 65 -45.56 -5.06 18.02
C GLN A 65 -44.19 -4.52 17.61
N VAL A 66 -44.09 -4.02 16.38
CA VAL A 66 -43.13 -2.93 16.11
C VAL A 66 -43.68 -1.75 16.88
N GLN A 67 -43.29 -1.63 18.14
CA GLN A 67 -43.42 -0.37 18.87
C GLN A 67 -42.80 0.68 17.96
N GLY A 68 -43.61 1.67 17.58
CA GLY A 68 -43.17 2.83 16.81
C GLY A 68 -42.05 3.51 17.58
N GLY A 69 -40.83 3.06 17.34
CA GLY A 69 -39.63 3.80 17.66
C GLY A 69 -39.75 5.08 16.87
N ASP A 70 -39.78 6.19 17.58
CA ASP A 70 -39.61 7.52 17.05
C ASP A 70 -38.54 7.45 15.97
N GLU A 71 -38.96 7.50 14.70
CA GLU A 71 -38.05 7.53 13.57
C GLU A 71 -37.38 8.88 13.68
N THR A 72 -36.29 8.93 14.45
CA THR A 72 -35.48 10.13 14.59
C THR A 72 -35.02 10.49 13.19
N VAL A 73 -35.72 11.44 12.58
CA VAL A 73 -35.42 11.95 11.25
C VAL A 73 -34.03 12.58 11.35
N VAL A 74 -33.02 11.84 10.92
CA VAL A 74 -31.65 12.35 10.83
C VAL A 74 -31.66 13.43 9.75
N THR A 75 -31.55 14.68 10.17
CA THR A 75 -31.45 15.80 9.23
C THR A 75 -30.11 15.73 8.51
N ALA A 76 -30.05 16.29 7.29
CA ALA A 76 -28.81 16.39 6.54
C ALA A 76 -27.72 17.13 7.33
N ASP A 77 -28.09 18.13 8.14
CA ASP A 77 -27.15 18.89 8.96
C ASP A 77 -26.62 18.07 10.13
N ALA A 78 -27.47 17.31 10.82
CA ALA A 78 -27.03 16.41 11.88
C ALA A 78 -26.03 15.35 11.36
N LEU A 79 -26.27 14.84 10.14
CA LEU A 79 -25.35 13.91 9.48
C LEU A 79 -24.03 14.57 9.09
N ARG A 80 -24.06 15.78 8.51
CA ARG A 80 -22.85 16.56 8.19
C ARG A 80 -22.01 16.78 9.44
N ASP A 81 -22.61 17.24 10.53
CA ASP A 81 -21.89 17.49 11.78
C ASP A 81 -21.29 16.21 12.36
N GLN A 82 -21.98 15.07 12.22
CA GLN A 82 -21.46 13.77 12.64
C GLN A 82 -20.25 13.34 11.81
N ILE A 83 -20.30 13.54 10.49
CA ILE A 83 -19.19 13.26 9.58
C ILE A 83 -18.00 14.14 9.96
N ASP A 84 -18.20 15.45 10.12
CA ASP A 84 -17.14 16.40 10.44
C ASP A 84 -16.46 16.08 11.79
N ARG A 85 -17.26 15.79 12.83
CA ARG A 85 -16.73 15.34 14.13
C ARG A 85 -15.92 14.05 14.00
N THR A 86 -16.39 13.10 13.19
CA THR A 86 -15.71 11.82 13.00
C THR A 86 -14.39 11.99 12.25
N LEU A 87 -14.37 12.82 11.20
CA LEU A 87 -13.18 13.13 10.43
C LEU A 87 -12.15 13.86 11.28
N ALA A 88 -12.56 14.85 12.07
CA ALA A 88 -11.70 15.58 12.98
C ALA A 88 -11.12 14.67 14.08
N ALA A 89 -11.97 13.88 14.74
CA ALA A 89 -11.52 12.96 15.78
C ALA A 89 -10.56 11.90 15.24
N THR A 90 -10.78 11.39 14.03
CA THR A 90 -9.88 10.43 13.39
C THR A 90 -8.52 11.04 13.10
N LEU A 91 -8.49 12.25 12.52
CA LEU A 91 -7.25 12.97 12.20
C LEU A 91 -6.42 13.28 13.46
N GLN A 92 -7.10 13.64 14.55
CA GLN A 92 -6.44 14.02 15.80
C GLN A 92 -5.92 12.81 16.59
N ASN A 93 -6.67 11.71 16.62
CA ASN A 93 -6.39 10.59 17.54
C ASN A 93 -5.74 9.37 16.87
N ARG A 94 -5.75 9.28 15.53
CA ARG A 94 -5.16 8.16 14.77
C ARG A 94 -4.03 8.64 13.86
N GLN A 95 -3.13 9.44 14.43
CA GLN A 95 -1.98 10.00 13.72
C GLN A 95 -1.04 8.89 13.25
N LEU A 96 -0.60 8.98 11.99
CA LEU A 96 0.37 8.07 11.40
C LEU A 96 1.78 8.68 11.45
N ASN A 97 2.79 7.82 11.38
CA ASN A 97 4.20 8.21 11.31
C ASN A 97 5.01 7.31 10.37
N THR A 98 6.09 7.84 9.80
CA THR A 98 6.88 7.16 8.76
C THR A 98 7.75 5.99 9.25
N ASP A 99 7.96 5.83 10.56
CA ASP A 99 8.74 4.70 11.12
C ASP A 99 7.85 3.46 11.32
N ASP A 100 6.66 3.67 11.87
CA ASP A 100 5.76 2.59 12.26
C ASP A 100 4.82 2.17 11.12
N HIS A 101 4.49 3.08 10.21
CA HIS A 101 3.47 2.85 9.17
C HIS A 101 4.08 2.82 7.77
N GLY A 102 3.56 1.92 6.93
CA GLY A 102 3.97 1.80 5.54
C GLY A 102 3.26 2.80 4.62
N ALA A 103 3.76 2.92 3.40
CA ALA A 103 3.25 3.79 2.34
C ALA A 103 1.77 3.57 2.09
N TRP A 104 1.32 2.32 2.06
CA TRP A 104 -0.09 1.98 1.88
C TRP A 104 -0.96 2.66 2.93
N GLN A 105 -0.61 2.53 4.22
CA GLN A 105 -1.38 3.10 5.31
C GLN A 105 -1.35 4.63 5.29
N ILE A 106 -0.17 5.22 5.04
CA ILE A 106 0.02 6.67 5.06
C ILE A 106 -0.68 7.32 3.86
N LEU A 107 -0.43 6.84 2.65
CA LEU A 107 -0.96 7.45 1.43
C LEU A 107 -2.46 7.19 1.25
N HIS A 108 -3.01 6.12 1.83
CA HIS A 108 -4.47 5.96 1.90
C HIS A 108 -5.16 7.09 2.67
N GLY A 109 -4.49 7.74 3.64
CA GLY A 109 -5.04 8.92 4.30
C GLY A 109 -5.30 10.08 3.33
N ALA A 110 -4.54 10.17 2.24
CA ALA A 110 -4.76 11.16 1.19
C ALA A 110 -6.05 10.93 0.38
N LEU A 111 -6.66 9.74 0.44
CA LEU A 111 -7.96 9.51 -0.19
C LEU A 111 -9.08 10.29 0.51
N THR A 112 -8.98 10.44 1.83
CA THR A 112 -9.93 11.18 2.65
C THR A 112 -9.57 12.66 2.73
N TYR A 113 -8.31 12.97 3.05
CA TYR A 113 -7.87 14.33 3.38
C TYR A 113 -7.04 15.01 2.28
N ARG A 114 -6.84 14.33 1.14
CA ARG A 114 -6.10 14.84 -0.03
C ARG A 114 -4.70 15.33 0.35
N GLN A 115 -4.28 16.44 -0.26
CA GLN A 115 -3.01 17.11 0.00
C GLN A 115 -2.88 17.61 1.44
N GLY A 116 -3.97 17.73 2.19
CA GLY A 116 -3.96 18.18 3.58
C GLY A 116 -3.69 17.08 4.61
N PHE A 117 -3.52 15.81 4.21
CA PHE A 117 -3.31 14.72 5.16
C PHE A 117 -1.95 14.86 5.89
N PRO A 118 -1.91 15.13 7.20
CA PRO A 118 -0.68 15.27 7.93
C PRO A 118 -0.14 13.89 8.36
N VAL A 119 1.17 13.68 8.18
CA VAL A 119 1.90 12.53 8.73
C VAL A 119 3.06 13.03 9.56
N ARG A 120 3.37 12.33 10.65
CA ARG A 120 4.55 12.63 11.45
C ARG A 120 5.80 12.03 10.81
N ILE A 121 6.86 12.82 10.67
CA ILE A 121 8.14 12.35 10.15
C ILE A 121 8.91 11.68 11.30
N GLY A 122 9.03 10.37 11.23
CA GLY A 122 9.48 9.52 12.33
C GLY A 122 8.54 9.58 13.55
N ARG A 123 8.92 8.91 14.65
CA ARG A 123 8.07 8.87 15.86
C ARG A 123 7.92 10.20 16.59
N THR A 124 8.93 11.07 16.52
CA THR A 124 9.01 12.30 17.34
C THR A 124 9.23 13.57 16.51
N GLY A 125 9.34 13.45 15.19
CA GLY A 125 9.59 14.61 14.34
C GLY A 125 8.35 15.46 14.07
N PRO A 126 8.49 16.47 13.19
CA PRO A 126 7.41 17.37 12.84
C PRO A 126 6.34 16.67 12.00
N PHE A 127 5.18 17.29 11.88
CA PHE A 127 4.19 16.93 10.88
C PHE A 127 4.52 17.56 9.54
N SER A 128 4.26 16.83 8.47
CA SER A 128 4.31 17.31 7.10
C SER A 128 3.13 16.72 6.32
N PRO A 129 2.61 17.39 5.29
CA PRO A 129 1.65 16.78 4.39
C PRO A 129 2.23 15.53 3.73
N ALA A 130 1.52 14.41 3.81
CA ALA A 130 2.05 13.10 3.42
C ALA A 130 2.48 13.04 1.95
N LEU A 131 1.66 13.61 1.06
CA LEU A 131 1.98 13.67 -0.37
C LEU A 131 3.16 14.59 -0.64
N GLU A 132 3.23 15.76 -0.02
CA GLU A 132 4.37 16.67 -0.18
C GLU A 132 5.67 16.03 0.28
N TYR A 133 5.66 15.37 1.44
CA TYR A 133 6.81 14.62 1.93
C TYR A 133 7.22 13.52 0.96
N ALA A 134 6.25 12.73 0.45
CA ALA A 134 6.54 11.65 -0.49
C ALA A 134 7.09 12.16 -1.84
N MET A 135 6.50 13.22 -2.40
CA MET A 135 6.91 13.81 -3.69
C MET A 135 8.26 14.53 -3.59
N SER A 136 8.62 15.09 -2.42
CA SER A 136 9.92 15.74 -2.20
C SER A 136 11.07 14.76 -1.95
N GLY A 137 10.84 13.45 -2.12
CA GLY A 137 11.85 12.40 -1.94
C GLY A 137 11.96 11.91 -0.49
N GLY A 138 10.97 12.22 0.35
CA GLY A 138 10.84 11.69 1.70
C GLY A 138 10.74 10.17 1.71
N ARG A 139 11.30 9.57 2.77
CA ARG A 139 11.37 8.11 2.91
C ARG A 139 10.12 7.59 3.61
N ILE A 140 9.35 6.76 2.92
CA ILE A 140 8.24 6.01 3.50
C ILE A 140 8.44 4.53 3.14
N GLN A 141 8.39 3.64 4.12
CA GLN A 141 8.58 2.21 3.85
C GLN A 141 7.50 1.69 2.89
N GLY A 142 7.90 1.00 1.82
CA GLY A 142 6.99 0.55 0.76
C GLY A 142 6.67 1.59 -0.31
N TRP A 143 7.27 2.79 -0.23
CA TRP A 143 7.24 3.82 -1.28
C TRP A 143 8.66 4.04 -1.79
N THR A 144 9.04 3.25 -2.79
CA THR A 144 10.35 3.38 -3.43
C THR A 144 10.16 3.61 -4.91
N TYR A 145 10.75 4.68 -5.43
CA TYR A 145 10.84 4.95 -6.87
C TYR A 145 12.22 4.62 -7.41
N GLN A 146 12.28 4.25 -8.68
CA GLN A 146 13.50 4.16 -9.45
C GLN A 146 13.29 4.77 -10.85
N PRO A 147 14.36 5.25 -11.51
CA PRO A 147 14.27 5.63 -12.92
C PRO A 147 13.78 4.44 -13.75
N GLY A 148 12.82 4.71 -14.62
CA GLY A 148 12.24 3.75 -15.54
C GLY A 148 12.92 3.73 -16.91
N ASP A 149 12.14 3.32 -17.90
CA ASP A 149 12.52 3.23 -19.30
C ASP A 149 12.70 4.63 -19.91
N ILE A 150 13.43 4.70 -21.04
CA ILE A 150 13.55 5.94 -21.80
C ILE A 150 12.20 6.21 -22.49
N LEU A 151 11.55 7.31 -22.11
CA LEU A 151 10.30 7.77 -22.70
C LEU A 151 10.55 8.53 -24.00
N ASP A 152 11.61 9.36 -24.01
CA ASP A 152 12.05 10.12 -25.17
C ASP A 152 13.58 10.01 -25.34
N ARG A 153 14.00 9.46 -26.48
CA ARG A 153 15.42 9.25 -26.81
C ARG A 153 16.15 10.53 -27.18
N THR A 154 15.43 11.57 -27.63
CA THR A 154 16.03 12.83 -28.06
C THR A 154 16.43 13.69 -26.87
N THR A 155 15.58 13.74 -25.85
CA THR A 155 15.82 14.48 -24.60
C THR A 155 16.44 13.60 -23.50
N ASN A 156 16.55 12.28 -23.74
CA ASN A 156 16.92 11.28 -22.73
C ASN A 156 16.00 11.29 -21.49
N ARG A 157 14.74 11.75 -21.65
CA ARG A 157 13.74 11.74 -20.59
C ARG A 157 13.37 10.31 -20.23
N ARG A 158 13.38 10.00 -18.94
CA ARG A 158 13.07 8.68 -18.39
C ARG A 158 11.74 8.71 -17.64
N GLY A 159 11.06 7.58 -17.67
CA GLY A 159 9.89 7.35 -16.84
C GLY A 159 10.26 7.18 -15.38
N LEU A 160 9.24 7.11 -14.52
CA LEU A 160 9.39 6.81 -13.10
C LEU A 160 8.68 5.50 -12.78
N ARG A 161 9.34 4.58 -12.08
CA ARG A 161 8.74 3.29 -11.70
C ARG A 161 8.66 3.15 -10.19
N ALA A 162 7.46 2.86 -9.68
CA ALA A 162 7.26 2.44 -8.30
C ALA A 162 7.68 0.98 -8.12
N ILE A 163 8.41 0.69 -7.04
CA ILE A 163 8.91 -0.65 -6.72
C ILE A 163 8.15 -1.19 -5.51
N VAL A 164 7.58 -2.37 -5.70
CA VAL A 164 6.98 -3.15 -4.62
C VAL A 164 8.09 -3.82 -3.85
N GLU A 165 8.23 -3.52 -2.55
CA GLU A 165 9.22 -4.18 -1.70
C GLU A 165 8.76 -5.61 -1.38
N PRO A 166 9.41 -6.66 -1.91
CA PRO A 166 8.97 -8.03 -1.69
C PRO A 166 9.16 -8.46 -0.24
N GLY A 167 8.22 -9.26 0.28
CA GLY A 167 8.38 -9.96 1.56
C GLY A 167 8.10 -9.15 2.83
N THR A 168 7.63 -7.90 2.72
CA THR A 168 7.20 -7.12 3.89
C THR A 168 5.71 -6.80 3.84
N ARG A 169 5.02 -6.84 4.99
CA ARG A 169 3.62 -6.38 5.09
C ARG A 169 3.49 -4.86 4.85
N LYS A 170 4.58 -4.11 4.80
CA LYS A 170 4.59 -2.65 4.62
C LYS A 170 4.84 -2.23 3.16
N GLY A 171 5.46 -3.09 2.36
CA GLY A 171 5.66 -2.94 0.91
C GLY A 171 4.43 -3.29 0.08
N GLN A 172 3.23 -2.96 0.54
CA GLN A 172 2.00 -3.23 -0.20
C GLN A 172 1.71 -2.07 -1.16
N GLY A 173 1.41 -2.40 -2.42
CA GLY A 173 0.90 -1.45 -3.42
C GLY A 173 1.49 -1.70 -4.80
N HIS A 174 0.63 -2.01 -5.79
CA HIS A 174 1.05 -2.07 -7.19
C HIS A 174 1.21 -0.65 -7.78
N ALA A 175 2.00 -0.53 -8.85
CA ALA A 175 2.29 0.77 -9.48
C ALA A 175 1.02 1.54 -9.91
N ASP A 176 0.01 0.83 -10.40
CA ASP A 176 -1.30 1.38 -10.76
C ASP A 176 -2.10 1.90 -9.55
N GLN A 177 -1.99 1.26 -8.39
CA GLN A 177 -2.65 1.69 -7.16
C GLN A 177 -2.08 3.02 -6.66
N TRP A 178 -0.77 3.21 -6.76
CA TRP A 178 -0.14 4.48 -6.43
C TRP A 178 -0.64 5.59 -7.35
N LEU A 179 -0.68 5.34 -8.65
CA LEU A 179 -1.21 6.28 -9.61
C LEU A 179 -2.68 6.64 -9.32
N ALA A 180 -3.49 5.66 -8.93
CA ALA A 180 -4.89 5.89 -8.53
C ALA A 180 -5.00 6.81 -7.30
N ILE A 181 -4.16 6.61 -6.27
CA ILE A 181 -4.12 7.49 -5.09
C ILE A 181 -3.75 8.92 -5.48
N LEU A 182 -2.71 9.09 -6.32
CA LEU A 182 -2.25 10.42 -6.76
C LEU A 182 -3.31 11.13 -7.61
N ALA A 183 -4.00 10.39 -8.49
CA ALA A 183 -5.11 10.91 -9.28
C ALA A 183 -6.30 11.30 -8.38
N GLN A 184 -6.67 10.46 -7.41
CA GLN A 184 -7.74 10.76 -6.45
C GLN A 184 -7.40 11.94 -5.55
N ALA A 185 -6.12 12.16 -5.25
CA ALA A 185 -5.63 13.35 -4.56
C ALA A 185 -5.59 14.62 -5.44
N GLN A 186 -5.95 14.51 -6.72
CA GLN A 186 -5.98 15.61 -7.70
C GLN A 186 -4.62 16.31 -7.87
N LEU A 187 -3.54 15.55 -7.90
CA LEU A 187 -2.23 16.11 -8.25
C LEU A 187 -2.16 16.38 -9.77
N PRO A 188 -1.62 17.53 -10.20
CA PRO A 188 -1.42 17.82 -11.62
C PRO A 188 -0.34 16.91 -12.21
N LEU A 189 -0.36 16.70 -13.53
CA LEU A 189 0.64 15.85 -14.21
C LEU A 189 2.04 16.47 -14.15
N GLU A 190 2.12 17.78 -14.01
CA GLU A 190 3.34 18.58 -13.87
C GLU A 190 3.83 18.63 -12.42
N GLN A 191 3.15 17.93 -11.49
CA GLN A 191 3.58 17.84 -10.09
C GLN A 191 5.02 17.33 -10.04
N PRO A 192 5.97 18.08 -9.43
CA PRO A 192 7.35 17.62 -9.30
C PRO A 192 7.46 16.43 -8.36
N LEU A 193 8.30 15.45 -8.74
CA LEU A 193 8.76 14.33 -7.92
C LEU A 193 10.28 14.33 -7.87
N LYS A 194 10.84 14.27 -6.66
CA LYS A 194 12.28 14.21 -6.42
C LYS A 194 12.70 12.77 -6.16
N LEU A 195 13.69 12.28 -6.92
CA LEU A 195 14.26 10.95 -6.72
C LEU A 195 15.79 11.01 -6.84
N GLY A 196 16.50 10.73 -5.74
CA GLY A 196 17.96 10.59 -5.76
C GLY A 196 18.70 11.83 -6.31
N GLY A 197 18.12 13.02 -6.14
CA GLY A 197 18.65 14.29 -6.67
C GLY A 197 18.27 14.59 -8.12
N ALA A 198 17.53 13.71 -8.79
CA ALA A 198 16.93 13.97 -10.10
C ALA A 198 15.47 14.42 -9.98
N ASP A 199 15.04 15.20 -10.96
CA ASP A 199 13.70 15.75 -11.07
C ASP A 199 12.89 14.95 -12.09
N PHE A 200 11.70 14.56 -11.67
CA PHE A 200 10.67 13.90 -12.48
C PHE A 200 9.36 14.65 -12.32
N GLU A 201 8.41 14.37 -13.19
CA GLU A 201 7.02 14.83 -13.09
C GLU A 201 6.07 13.64 -12.92
N LEU A 202 4.86 13.87 -12.41
CA LEU A 202 3.84 12.81 -12.30
C LEU A 202 3.51 12.21 -13.68
N ARG A 203 3.65 13.00 -14.74
CA ARG A 203 3.60 12.56 -16.14
C ARG A 203 4.59 11.43 -16.45
N ASP A 204 5.82 11.49 -15.95
CA ASP A 204 6.83 10.46 -16.19
C ASP A 204 6.44 9.12 -15.55
N PHE A 205 5.70 9.16 -14.43
CA PHE A 205 5.14 7.97 -13.82
C PHE A 205 3.96 7.41 -14.62
N LEU A 206 3.03 8.28 -15.02
CA LEU A 206 1.87 7.89 -15.84
C LEU A 206 2.29 7.22 -17.16
N GLU A 207 3.19 7.86 -17.90
CA GLU A 207 3.68 7.35 -19.20
C GLU A 207 4.45 6.02 -19.04
N GLN A 208 5.10 5.80 -17.90
CA GLN A 208 5.78 4.54 -17.59
C GLN A 208 4.81 3.40 -17.31
N VAL A 209 3.71 3.65 -16.60
CA VAL A 209 2.72 2.61 -16.22
C VAL A 209 1.92 2.11 -17.43
N GLN A 210 1.79 2.93 -18.48
CA GLN A 210 1.09 2.56 -19.73
C GLN A 210 1.87 1.60 -20.64
N ARG A 211 3.13 1.28 -20.30
CA ARG A 211 4.03 0.44 -21.10
C ARG A 211 4.16 -0.96 -20.51
#